data_AF-A0A346C7S5-F1
#
_entry.id   AF-A0A346C7S5-F1
#
_cell.length_a   1.000
_cell.length_b   1.000
_cell.length_c   1.000
_cell.angle_alpha   90.00
_cell.angle_beta   90.00
_cell.angle_gamma   90.00
#
_symmetry.space_group_name_H-M   'P 1'
#
loop_
_entity.id
_entity.type
_entity.pdbx_description
1 polymer ?
#
loop_
_entity_poly.entity_id
_entity_poly.type
_entity_poly.pdbx_seq_one_letter_code
_entity_poly.pdbx_strand_id
1 'polypeptide(L)'
;MRGADVFQGAGPCDPRFPPCASSPPPRRSAPLGTLEVAAPPIARRSPSADPHSTTGGRSPDSGVDMVTRKNVTGRFGSAAAGMLLAARQRRLDKARLHERRLQLEELALRREALRHQQRMHWELLARAIDDPSLAEVIDTYDKSIPAQKRRQFFYANAWYVNVYHLHHAGVLDQEELFGRLRELFRTRLMREYWEASREQRASLKATSVESRVGSMVDGLLKELDEADTDEWWVVGTPPSD
;
A
#
# COMPACT_ATOMS: atom_id res chain seq x y z
N MET A 1 -24.68 34.01 42.27
CA MET A 1 -23.51 34.87 41.99
C MET A 1 -22.25 34.11 42.37
N ARG A 2 -21.33 33.93 41.40
CA ARG A 2 -19.88 33.56 41.48
C ARG A 2 -19.55 32.24 42.23
N GLY A 3 -18.91 31.22 41.68
CA GLY A 3 -17.97 31.13 40.55
C GLY A 3 -16.57 30.84 41.08
N ALA A 4 -16.05 29.63 40.88
CA ALA A 4 -14.63 29.29 40.99
C ALA A 4 -14.34 28.01 40.20
N ASP A 5 -13.80 28.19 39.00
CA ASP A 5 -13.13 27.18 38.18
C ASP A 5 -11.83 26.73 38.87
N VAL A 6 -11.57 25.42 38.86
CA VAL A 6 -10.23 24.88 39.08
C VAL A 6 -9.88 23.99 37.88
N PHE A 7 -9.17 24.60 36.93
CA PHE A 7 -8.33 23.89 35.96
C PHE A 7 -6.99 23.57 36.64
N GLN A 8 -6.73 22.29 36.89
CA GLN A 8 -5.42 21.71 37.18
C GLN A 8 -5.46 20.30 36.58
N GLY A 9 -4.53 19.82 35.77
CA GLY A 9 -3.28 20.31 35.23
C GLY A 9 -2.74 19.12 34.42
N ALA A 10 -2.23 19.36 33.22
CA ALA A 10 -1.68 18.32 32.37
C ALA A 10 -0.61 17.52 33.14
N GLY A 11 -0.78 16.20 33.21
CA GLY A 11 0.23 15.30 33.75
C GLY A 11 1.53 15.36 32.94
N PRO A 12 2.67 14.95 33.54
CA PRO A 12 3.98 15.07 32.92
C PRO A 12 4.06 14.27 31.61
N CYS A 13 4.59 14.90 30.56
CA CYS A 13 4.83 14.30 29.26
C CYS A 13 5.88 13.19 29.36
N ASP A 14 5.57 11.98 28.88
CA ASP A 14 6.55 10.91 28.69
C ASP A 14 7.43 11.21 27.44
N PRO A 15 8.75 11.36 27.58
CA PRO A 15 9.65 11.66 26.47
C PRO A 15 9.80 10.52 25.45
N ARG A 16 9.23 9.32 25.70
CA ARG A 16 9.26 8.21 24.72
C ARG A 16 8.35 8.43 23.51
N PHE A 17 7.45 9.40 23.56
CA PHE A 17 6.57 9.74 22.43
C PHE A 17 6.44 11.26 22.25
N PRO A 18 7.25 11.90 21.38
CA PRO A 18 7.01 13.28 21.00
C PRO A 18 6.62 13.48 19.51
N PRO A 19 5.81 14.52 19.17
CA PRO A 19 5.06 15.39 20.08
C PRO A 19 3.54 15.50 19.79
N CYS A 20 2.80 15.61 20.89
CA CYS A 20 1.43 16.13 20.95
C CYS A 20 1.38 17.60 20.52
N ALA A 21 0.59 17.85 19.47
CA ALA A 21 -0.23 19.00 19.10
C ALA A 21 0.25 20.45 19.36
N SER A 22 0.38 21.20 18.26
CA SER A 22 -0.09 22.59 18.18
C SER A 22 -0.68 22.85 16.78
N SER A 23 -1.91 22.37 16.54
CA SER A 23 -2.74 22.82 15.43
C SER A 23 -4.10 23.27 15.97
N PRO A 24 -4.58 24.47 15.64
CA PRO A 24 -5.88 24.95 16.09
C PRO A 24 -7.01 24.14 15.42
N PRO A 25 -8.18 23.98 16.06
CA PRO A 25 -9.29 23.24 15.48
C PRO A 25 -9.80 23.95 14.21
N PRO A 26 -10.19 23.22 13.16
CA PRO A 26 -10.75 23.83 11.96
C PRO A 26 -12.08 24.53 12.30
N ARG A 27 -12.23 25.76 11.82
CA ARG A 27 -13.48 26.53 11.92
C ARG A 27 -14.61 25.77 11.20
N ARG A 28 -15.80 25.77 11.78
CA ARG A 28 -17.04 25.26 11.16
C ARG A 28 -17.25 25.91 9.78
N SER A 29 -17.21 25.10 8.73
CA SER A 29 -17.63 25.51 7.39
C SER A 29 -19.16 25.42 7.27
N ALA A 30 -19.76 26.48 6.73
CA ALA A 30 -21.17 26.62 6.36
C ALA A 30 -21.60 25.61 5.26
N PRO A 31 -22.91 25.39 5.03
CA PRO A 31 -23.38 24.30 4.17
C PRO A 31 -23.07 24.57 2.68
N LEU A 32 -22.58 23.53 2.01
CA LEU A 32 -22.29 23.50 0.58
C LEU A 32 -23.59 23.56 -0.23
N GLY A 33 -23.75 24.64 -1.00
CA GLY A 33 -24.71 24.73 -2.09
C GLY A 33 -24.37 23.76 -3.22
N THR A 34 -25.41 23.31 -3.90
CA THR A 34 -25.42 22.47 -5.09
C THR A 34 -24.50 23.03 -6.19
N LEU A 35 -23.51 22.23 -6.61
CA LEU A 35 -22.75 22.45 -7.83
C LEU A 35 -23.02 21.31 -8.81
N GLU A 36 -23.77 21.66 -9.84
CA GLU A 36 -24.05 20.94 -11.07
C GLU A 36 -22.73 20.58 -11.79
N VAL A 37 -22.55 19.30 -12.12
CA VAL A 37 -21.41 18.83 -12.92
C VAL A 37 -21.83 18.74 -14.38
N ALA A 38 -21.41 19.70 -15.18
CA ALA A 38 -21.48 19.66 -16.64
C ALA A 38 -20.31 18.83 -17.20
N ALA A 39 -20.62 17.75 -17.92
CA ALA A 39 -19.65 16.94 -18.66
C ALA A 39 -19.44 17.50 -20.09
N PRO A 40 -18.21 17.49 -20.64
CA PRO A 40 -17.98 17.93 -22.02
C PRO A 40 -18.18 16.77 -23.04
N PRO A 41 -18.59 17.06 -24.29
CA PRO A 41 -18.94 16.03 -25.27
C PRO A 41 -17.73 15.49 -26.03
N ILE A 42 -17.80 14.19 -26.33
CA ILE A 42 -16.84 13.41 -27.11
C ILE A 42 -17.02 13.72 -28.59
N ALA A 43 -15.98 14.27 -29.24
CA ALA A 43 -15.95 14.49 -30.68
C ALA A 43 -15.50 13.21 -31.43
N ARG A 44 -16.37 12.72 -32.32
CA ARG A 44 -16.06 11.64 -33.30
C ARG A 44 -15.15 12.17 -34.41
N ARG A 45 -14.12 11.41 -34.79
CA ARG A 45 -13.37 11.58 -36.05
C ARG A 45 -13.68 10.41 -36.99
N SER A 46 -14.20 10.73 -38.18
CA SER A 46 -14.12 9.89 -39.38
C SER A 46 -12.82 10.19 -40.13
N PRO A 47 -12.35 9.25 -40.98
CA PRO A 47 -11.84 9.70 -42.28
C PRO A 47 -12.38 8.91 -43.46
N SER A 48 -12.68 9.68 -44.52
CA SER A 48 -12.98 9.36 -45.91
C SER A 48 -11.69 8.99 -46.66
N ALA A 49 -11.69 7.85 -47.35
CA ALA A 49 -11.70 7.65 -48.82
C ALA A 49 -10.40 8.02 -49.57
N ASP A 50 -9.86 7.01 -50.27
CA ASP A 50 -8.83 7.06 -51.32
C ASP A 50 -9.25 7.94 -52.51
N PRO A 51 -8.32 8.32 -53.43
CA PRO A 51 -8.11 7.46 -54.61
C PRO A 51 -6.71 7.45 -55.25
N HIS A 52 -6.42 6.30 -55.88
CA HIS A 52 -5.74 6.05 -57.17
C HIS A 52 -4.41 6.74 -57.53
N SER A 53 -3.43 5.92 -57.91
CA SER A 53 -2.39 6.28 -58.88
C SER A 53 -2.12 5.12 -59.84
N THR A 54 -2.39 5.40 -61.10
CA THR A 54 -2.24 4.56 -62.28
C THR A 54 -0.87 4.79 -62.94
N THR A 55 -0.29 3.70 -63.44
CA THR A 55 0.43 3.54 -64.72
C THR A 55 1.56 4.51 -65.12
N GLY A 56 2.73 3.95 -65.44
CA GLY A 56 3.67 4.63 -66.33
C GLY A 56 5.07 4.04 -66.38
N GLY A 57 5.22 2.82 -66.91
CA GLY A 57 6.53 2.29 -67.28
C GLY A 57 7.05 2.98 -68.54
N ARG A 58 8.29 3.48 -68.51
CA ARG A 58 9.06 3.86 -69.69
C ARG A 58 10.56 3.75 -69.40
N SER A 59 11.22 2.87 -70.17
CA SER A 59 12.63 2.92 -70.58
C SER A 59 12.63 3.10 -72.11
N PRO A 60 13.74 3.38 -72.83
CA PRO A 60 15.13 3.55 -72.41
C PRO A 60 15.75 4.88 -72.92
N ASP A 61 17.02 5.18 -72.59
CA ASP A 61 18.14 5.18 -73.55
C ASP A 61 19.40 5.82 -72.94
N SER A 62 20.51 5.29 -73.43
CA SER A 62 21.93 5.62 -73.32
C SER A 62 22.31 7.11 -73.36
N GLY A 63 23.48 7.42 -72.81
CA GLY A 63 24.10 8.73 -72.99
C GLY A 63 25.16 9.04 -71.96
N VAL A 64 26.40 8.69 -72.31
CA VAL A 64 27.65 9.00 -71.63
C VAL A 64 27.76 10.51 -71.35
N ASP A 65 28.12 10.90 -70.12
CA ASP A 65 29.22 11.85 -69.95
C ASP A 65 29.73 11.95 -68.50
N MET A 66 31.02 11.74 -68.42
CA MET A 66 31.86 11.72 -67.24
C MET A 66 32.30 13.16 -66.96
N VAL A 67 31.65 13.84 -66.01
CA VAL A 67 32.16 15.08 -65.43
C VAL A 67 32.33 14.90 -63.93
N THR A 68 33.59 14.77 -63.55
CA THR A 68 34.08 14.71 -62.17
C THR A 68 33.78 16.03 -61.48
N ARG A 69 32.60 16.18 -60.87
CA ARG A 69 32.30 17.32 -60.01
C ARG A 69 32.58 16.95 -58.56
N LYS A 70 33.79 17.30 -58.11
CA LYS A 70 34.15 17.37 -56.68
C LYS A 70 33.21 18.37 -55.99
N ASN A 71 32.16 17.88 -55.37
CA ASN A 71 31.39 18.66 -54.39
C ASN A 71 31.82 18.24 -52.99
N VAL A 72 32.76 19.01 -52.43
CA VAL A 72 32.98 19.11 -50.98
C VAL A 72 31.73 19.80 -50.41
N THR A 73 30.66 19.04 -50.21
CA THR A 73 29.45 19.54 -49.55
C THR A 73 29.56 19.28 -48.06
N GLY A 74 30.09 20.29 -47.37
CA GLY A 74 29.67 20.71 -46.03
C GLY A 74 29.36 19.63 -45.01
N ARG A 75 30.38 19.28 -44.23
CA ARG A 75 30.33 18.56 -42.94
C ARG A 75 29.60 19.35 -41.81
N PHE A 76 28.65 20.23 -42.17
CA PHE A 76 27.93 21.14 -41.26
C PHE A 76 26.54 20.62 -40.84
N GLY A 77 26.00 19.58 -41.48
CA GLY A 77 24.71 18.99 -41.10
C GLY A 77 24.76 18.16 -39.79
N SER A 78 25.94 17.66 -39.41
CA SER A 78 26.08 16.71 -38.30
C SER A 78 25.96 17.35 -36.92
N ALA A 79 26.39 18.60 -36.73
CA ALA A 79 26.33 19.28 -35.43
C ALA A 79 24.90 19.70 -35.05
N ALA A 80 24.12 20.24 -36.01
CA ALA A 80 22.72 20.60 -35.79
C ALA A 80 21.85 19.36 -35.53
N ALA A 81 22.07 18.28 -36.28
CA ALA A 81 21.40 16.99 -36.04
C ALA A 81 21.75 16.42 -34.65
N GLY A 82 23.03 16.47 -34.27
CA GLY A 82 23.48 16.04 -32.93
C GLY A 82 22.85 16.86 -31.80
N MET A 83 22.74 18.18 -31.95
CA MET A 83 22.07 19.06 -30.98
C MET A 83 20.57 18.77 -30.86
N LEU A 84 19.87 18.50 -31.98
CA LEU A 84 18.45 18.12 -31.97
C LEU A 84 18.23 16.75 -31.31
N LEU A 85 19.10 15.77 -31.58
CA LEU A 85 19.06 14.47 -30.93
C LEU A 85 19.33 14.60 -29.42
N ALA A 86 20.32 15.39 -29.03
CA ALA A 86 20.60 15.65 -27.61
C ALA A 86 19.45 16.38 -26.91
N ALA A 87 18.82 17.36 -27.55
CA ALA A 87 17.65 18.05 -27.02
C ALA A 87 16.43 17.10 -26.88
N ARG A 88 16.21 16.23 -27.87
CA ARG A 88 15.18 15.18 -27.82
C ARG A 88 15.44 14.20 -26.68
N GLN A 89 16.68 13.73 -26.54
CA GLN A 89 17.08 12.81 -25.48
C GLN A 89 16.85 13.43 -24.11
N ARG A 90 17.28 14.69 -23.91
CA ARG A 90 17.02 15.44 -22.66
C ARG A 90 15.54 15.58 -22.34
N ARG A 91 14.68 15.78 -23.34
CA ARG A 91 13.22 15.84 -23.14
C ARG A 91 12.65 14.50 -22.69
N LEU A 92 13.10 13.40 -23.32
CA LEU A 92 12.70 12.05 -22.92
C LEU A 92 13.17 11.71 -21.50
N ASP A 93 14.41 12.05 -21.15
CA ASP A 93 14.94 11.78 -19.81
C ASP A 93 14.20 12.61 -18.75
N LYS A 94 13.87 13.88 -19.03
CA LYS A 94 13.01 14.68 -18.15
C LYS A 94 11.62 14.08 -17.99
N ALA A 95 11.01 13.58 -19.07
CA ALA A 95 9.70 12.93 -19.00
C ALA A 95 9.76 11.65 -18.15
N ARG A 96 10.78 10.81 -18.34
CA ARG A 96 11.00 9.60 -17.53
C ARG A 96 11.22 9.90 -16.05
N LEU A 97 12.00 10.94 -15.73
CA LEU A 97 12.22 11.36 -14.36
C LEU A 97 10.93 11.89 -13.72
N HIS A 98 10.14 12.64 -14.48
CA HIS A 98 8.85 13.14 -14.01
C HIS A 98 7.87 11.99 -13.73
N GLU A 99 7.78 11.01 -14.63
CA GLU A 99 6.96 9.81 -14.44
C GLU A 99 7.39 9.04 -13.19
N ARG A 100 8.69 8.77 -13.04
CA ARG A 100 9.22 8.10 -11.83
C ARG A 100 8.91 8.88 -10.55
N ARG A 101 8.99 10.21 -10.61
CA ARG A 101 8.65 11.07 -9.46
C ARG A 101 7.17 10.94 -9.10
N LEU A 102 6.28 10.98 -10.08
CA LEU A 102 4.84 10.79 -9.83
C LEU A 102 4.54 9.40 -9.26
N GLN A 103 5.19 8.35 -9.76
CA GLN A 103 5.06 6.99 -9.21
C GLN A 103 5.53 6.91 -7.75
N LEU A 104 6.66 7.55 -7.41
CA LEU A 104 7.15 7.60 -6.03
C LEU A 104 6.23 8.42 -5.12
N GLU A 105 5.70 9.54 -5.61
CA GLU A 105 4.72 10.37 -4.89
C GLU A 105 3.43 9.59 -4.63
N GLU A 106 2.91 8.86 -5.62
CA GLU A 106 1.74 7.99 -5.44
C GLU A 106 1.99 6.87 -4.42
N LEU A 107 3.15 6.21 -4.49
CA LEU A 107 3.53 5.18 -3.52
C LEU A 107 3.67 5.75 -2.11
N ALA A 108 4.22 6.96 -1.97
CA ALA A 108 4.34 7.64 -0.68
C ALA A 108 2.97 7.98 -0.09
N LEU A 109 2.05 8.50 -0.89
CA LEU A 109 0.66 8.78 -0.50
C LEU A 109 -0.07 7.51 -0.07
N ARG A 110 0.06 6.42 -0.83
CA ARG A 110 -0.54 5.12 -0.47
C ARG A 110 0.01 4.59 0.87
N ARG A 111 1.32 4.68 1.08
CA ARG A 111 1.96 4.26 2.35
C ARG A 111 1.52 5.12 3.53
N GLU A 112 1.35 6.43 3.32
CA GLU A 112 0.83 7.33 4.35
C GLU A 112 -0.62 7.01 4.70
N ALA A 113 -1.48 6.80 3.70
CA ALA A 113 -2.86 6.41 3.91
C ALA A 113 -2.98 5.08 4.69
N LEU A 114 -2.15 4.08 4.37
CA LEU A 114 -2.12 2.80 5.10
C LEU A 114 -1.68 2.98 6.56
N ARG A 115 -0.60 3.73 6.81
CA ARG A 115 -0.15 4.03 8.20
C ARG A 115 -1.24 4.77 8.99
N HIS A 116 -1.93 5.71 8.34
CA HIS A 116 -3.03 6.42 8.98
C HIS A 116 -4.19 5.48 9.31
N GLN A 117 -4.59 4.60 8.39
CA GLN A 117 -5.65 3.62 8.61
C GLN A 117 -5.29 2.65 9.74
N GLN A 118 -4.04 2.15 9.79
CA GLN A 118 -3.56 1.29 10.88
C GLN A 118 -3.62 1.98 12.24
N ARG A 119 -3.21 3.26 12.31
CA ARG A 119 -3.32 4.05 13.54
C ARG A 119 -4.77 4.21 13.98
N MET A 120 -5.67 4.56 13.05
CA MET A 120 -7.10 4.68 13.36
C MET A 120 -7.71 3.37 13.84
N HIS A 121 -7.33 2.24 13.23
CA HIS A 121 -7.78 0.91 13.66
C HIS A 121 -7.33 0.61 15.10
N TRP A 122 -6.07 0.90 15.42
CA TRP A 122 -5.55 0.75 16.78
C TRP A 122 -6.30 1.64 17.79
N GLU A 123 -6.56 2.90 17.45
CA GLU A 123 -7.31 3.81 18.32
C GLU A 123 -8.74 3.30 18.61
N LEU A 124 -9.41 2.73 17.61
CA LEU A 124 -10.74 2.14 17.78
C LEU A 124 -10.69 0.89 18.66
N LEU A 125 -9.72 0.00 18.43
CA LEU A 125 -9.54 -1.21 19.26
C LEU A 125 -9.21 -0.86 20.71
N ALA A 126 -8.31 0.10 20.93
CA ALA A 126 -7.95 0.54 22.28
C ALA A 126 -9.19 1.06 23.05
N ARG A 127 -10.03 1.88 22.40
CA ARG A 127 -11.29 2.35 23.01
C ARG A 127 -12.26 1.21 23.31
N ALA A 128 -12.38 0.22 22.42
CA ALA A 128 -13.22 -0.94 22.65
C ALA A 128 -12.69 -1.83 23.80
N ILE A 129 -11.36 -1.90 23.98
CA ILE A 129 -10.76 -2.62 25.10
C ILE A 129 -11.08 -1.91 26.43
N ASP A 130 -11.02 -0.58 26.45
CA ASP A 130 -11.25 0.22 27.66
C ASP A 130 -12.75 0.34 28.03
N ASP A 131 -13.63 0.38 27.03
CA ASP A 131 -15.09 0.52 27.22
C ASP A 131 -15.84 -0.73 26.72
N PRO A 132 -16.35 -1.58 27.63
CA PRO A 132 -17.11 -2.77 27.27
C PRO A 132 -18.35 -2.50 26.42
N SER A 133 -18.97 -1.32 26.52
CA SER A 133 -20.15 -0.96 25.72
C SER A 133 -19.79 -0.70 24.26
N LEU A 134 -18.60 -0.15 24.00
CA LEU A 134 -18.08 0.03 22.64
C LEU A 134 -17.61 -1.29 22.03
N ALA A 135 -17.07 -2.20 22.85
CA ALA A 135 -16.71 -3.54 22.41
C ALA A 135 -17.88 -4.31 21.80
N GLU A 136 -19.11 -4.13 22.27
CA GLU A 136 -20.28 -4.85 21.76
C GLU A 136 -20.48 -4.68 20.25
N VAL A 137 -20.08 -3.54 19.68
CA VAL A 137 -20.20 -3.24 18.25
C VAL A 137 -19.32 -4.15 17.39
N ILE A 138 -18.14 -4.54 17.91
CA ILE A 138 -17.13 -5.29 17.17
C ILE A 138 -16.94 -6.72 17.72
N ASP A 139 -17.64 -7.06 18.80
CA ASP A 139 -17.55 -8.36 19.46
C ASP A 139 -18.27 -9.45 18.67
N THR A 140 -17.51 -10.13 17.83
CA THR A 140 -17.94 -11.28 17.02
C THR A 140 -17.64 -12.62 17.68
N TYR A 141 -17.12 -12.64 18.91
CA TYR A 141 -16.84 -13.88 19.62
C TYR A 141 -18.11 -14.47 20.25
N ASP A 142 -18.05 -15.78 20.52
CA ASP A 142 -19.10 -16.48 21.26
C ASP A 142 -19.36 -15.80 22.62
N LYS A 143 -20.64 -15.54 22.89
CA LYS A 143 -21.11 -14.89 24.12
C LYS A 143 -20.93 -15.77 25.36
N SER A 144 -20.68 -17.07 25.19
CA SER A 144 -20.27 -17.97 26.27
C SER A 144 -18.90 -17.61 26.87
N ILE A 145 -18.02 -16.95 26.09
CA ILE A 145 -16.69 -16.53 26.54
C ILE A 145 -16.85 -15.33 27.50
N PRO A 146 -16.27 -15.33 28.70
CA PRO A 146 -16.37 -14.21 29.63
C PRO A 146 -15.89 -12.88 29.03
N ALA A 147 -16.57 -11.77 29.34
CA ALA A 147 -16.25 -10.44 28.78
C ALA A 147 -14.78 -10.01 28.99
N GLN A 148 -14.19 -10.35 30.14
CA GLN A 148 -12.76 -10.10 30.40
C GLN A 148 -11.85 -10.82 29.40
N LYS A 149 -12.19 -12.06 29.03
CA LYS A 149 -11.44 -12.87 28.08
C LYS A 149 -11.64 -12.37 26.64
N ARG A 150 -12.83 -11.88 26.29
CA ARG A 150 -13.08 -11.23 24.99
C ARG A 150 -12.22 -9.97 24.81
N ARG A 151 -12.02 -9.17 25.88
CA ARG A 151 -11.07 -8.04 25.85
C ARG A 151 -9.63 -8.48 25.59
N GLN A 152 -9.20 -9.58 26.22
CA GLN A 152 -7.90 -10.17 25.94
C GLN A 152 -7.78 -10.63 24.47
N PHE A 153 -8.86 -11.15 23.88
CA PHE A 153 -8.89 -11.52 22.47
C PHE A 153 -8.83 -10.31 21.52
N PHE A 154 -9.42 -9.16 21.88
CA PHE A 154 -9.19 -7.93 21.10
C PHE A 154 -7.73 -7.52 21.12
N TYR A 155 -7.07 -7.59 22.27
CA TYR A 155 -5.64 -7.29 22.35
C TYR A 155 -4.80 -8.31 21.56
N ALA A 156 -5.16 -9.59 21.62
CA ALA A 156 -4.52 -10.65 20.84
C ALA A 156 -4.66 -10.43 19.32
N ASN A 157 -5.86 -10.08 18.86
CA ASN A 157 -6.11 -9.70 17.47
C ASN A 157 -5.26 -8.51 17.06
N ALA A 158 -5.16 -7.49 17.91
CA ALA A 158 -4.37 -6.30 17.62
C ALA A 158 -2.86 -6.63 17.44
N TRP A 159 -2.32 -7.55 18.23
CA TRP A 159 -0.95 -8.07 18.03
C TRP A 159 -0.79 -8.85 16.74
N TYR A 160 -1.70 -9.78 16.44
CA TYR A 160 -1.67 -10.56 15.20
C TYR A 160 -1.73 -9.65 13.96
N VAL A 161 -2.70 -8.72 13.93
CA VAL A 161 -2.89 -7.77 12.82
C VAL A 161 -1.67 -6.86 12.65
N ASN A 162 -1.04 -6.44 13.76
CA ASN A 162 0.21 -5.69 13.71
C ASN A 162 1.33 -6.47 12.99
N VAL A 163 1.59 -7.71 13.39
CA VAL A 163 2.62 -8.55 12.76
C VAL A 163 2.31 -8.82 11.29
N TYR A 164 1.05 -9.14 10.96
CA TYR A 164 0.58 -9.28 9.58
C TYR A 164 0.86 -8.02 8.75
N HIS A 165 0.56 -6.84 9.29
CA HIS A 165 0.75 -5.58 8.60
C HIS A 165 2.22 -5.21 8.41
N LEU A 166 3.11 -5.58 9.33
CA LEU A 166 4.55 -5.40 9.16
C LEU A 166 5.07 -6.25 8.00
N HIS A 167 4.64 -7.50 7.89
CA HIS A 167 4.96 -8.36 6.75
C HIS A 167 4.38 -7.82 5.44
N HIS A 168 3.10 -7.44 5.43
CA HIS A 168 2.45 -6.88 4.25
C HIS A 168 3.09 -5.57 3.77
N ALA A 169 3.66 -4.78 4.69
CA ALA A 169 4.41 -3.56 4.35
C ALA A 169 5.84 -3.84 3.84
N GLY A 170 6.28 -5.10 3.84
CA GLY A 170 7.64 -5.52 3.49
C GLY A 170 8.69 -5.15 4.54
N VAL A 171 8.27 -4.92 5.79
CA VAL A 171 9.18 -4.67 6.93
C VAL A 171 9.70 -5.99 7.49
N LEU A 172 8.87 -7.03 7.47
CA LEU A 172 9.27 -8.39 7.80
C LEU A 172 9.26 -9.25 6.55
N ASP A 173 10.34 -9.98 6.30
CA ASP A 173 10.31 -11.06 5.32
C ASP A 173 9.50 -12.28 5.85
N GLN A 174 9.44 -13.35 5.06
CA GLN A 174 8.65 -14.53 5.39
C GLN A 174 9.24 -15.34 6.56
N GLU A 175 10.57 -15.42 6.67
CA GLU A 175 11.26 -16.11 7.75
C GLU A 175 11.10 -15.35 9.08
N GLU A 176 11.29 -14.03 9.04
CA GLU A 176 11.05 -13.14 10.18
C GLU A 176 9.60 -13.19 10.64
N LEU A 177 8.64 -13.18 9.71
CA LEU A 177 7.22 -13.36 10.03
C LEU A 177 7.00 -14.68 10.77
N PHE A 178 7.52 -15.79 10.24
CA PHE A 178 7.37 -17.12 10.84
C PHE A 178 7.93 -17.16 12.26
N GLY A 179 9.11 -16.58 12.49
CA GLY A 179 9.70 -16.43 13.82
C GLY A 179 8.81 -15.64 14.79
N ARG A 180 8.25 -14.51 14.34
CA ARG A 180 7.35 -13.67 15.16
C ARG A 180 6.04 -14.36 15.50
N LEU A 181 5.43 -15.05 14.54
CA LEU A 181 4.19 -15.80 14.78
C LEU A 181 4.45 -16.92 15.80
N ARG A 182 5.55 -17.64 15.67
CA ARG A 182 5.93 -18.69 16.59
C ARG A 182 6.09 -18.20 18.02
N GLU A 183 6.76 -17.07 18.20
CA GLU A 183 6.88 -16.41 19.51
C GLU A 183 5.49 -16.05 20.07
N LEU A 184 4.64 -15.45 19.24
CA LEU A 184 3.33 -14.95 19.63
C LEU A 184 2.37 -16.07 20.07
N PHE A 185 2.37 -17.19 19.34
CA PHE A 185 1.48 -18.34 19.57
C PHE A 185 1.97 -19.31 20.66
N ARG A 186 3.07 -19.02 21.36
CA ARG A 186 3.45 -19.78 22.56
C ARG A 186 2.43 -19.67 23.69
N THR A 187 1.83 -18.49 23.82
CA THR A 187 0.91 -18.24 24.93
C THR A 187 -0.42 -18.95 24.68
N ARG A 188 -0.93 -19.65 25.71
CA ARG A 188 -2.24 -20.31 25.65
C ARG A 188 -3.35 -19.35 25.23
N LEU A 189 -3.29 -18.10 25.70
CA LEU A 189 -4.28 -17.09 25.36
C LEU A 189 -4.32 -16.78 23.85
N MET A 190 -3.16 -16.72 23.19
CA MET A 190 -3.10 -16.49 21.75
C MET A 190 -3.64 -17.68 20.95
N ARG A 191 -3.43 -18.91 21.42
CA ARG A 191 -4.01 -20.14 20.83
C ARG A 191 -5.52 -20.19 20.99
N GLU A 192 -6.02 -19.85 22.17
CA GLU A 192 -7.46 -19.77 22.42
C GLU A 192 -8.12 -18.67 21.59
N TYR A 193 -7.46 -17.51 21.43
CA TYR A 193 -7.87 -16.47 20.50
C TYR A 193 -7.92 -17.01 19.06
N TRP A 194 -6.88 -17.74 18.65
CA TRP A 194 -6.81 -18.31 17.31
C TRP A 194 -8.03 -19.16 17.01
N GLU A 195 -8.36 -20.10 17.90
CA GLU A 195 -9.52 -20.97 17.74
C GLU A 195 -10.82 -20.15 17.77
N ALA A 196 -10.97 -19.21 18.71
CA ALA A 196 -12.18 -18.39 18.84
C ALA A 196 -12.45 -17.49 17.63
N SER A 197 -11.42 -17.14 16.85
CA SER A 197 -11.53 -16.31 15.65
C SER A 197 -11.53 -17.10 14.34
N ARG A 198 -11.64 -18.43 14.38
CA ARG A 198 -11.59 -19.30 13.19
C ARG A 198 -12.61 -18.93 12.11
N GLU A 199 -13.84 -18.60 12.49
CA GLU A 199 -14.93 -18.28 11.54
C GLU A 199 -14.66 -16.97 10.81
N GLN A 200 -14.07 -16.00 11.50
CA GLN A 200 -13.65 -14.73 10.91
C GLN A 200 -12.61 -14.98 9.82
N ARG A 201 -11.61 -15.84 10.09
CA ARG A 201 -10.58 -16.22 9.11
C ARG A 201 -11.12 -17.10 7.97
N ALA A 202 -12.10 -17.96 8.25
CA ALA A 202 -12.75 -18.77 7.22
C ALA A 202 -13.49 -17.94 6.16
N SER A 203 -13.89 -16.72 6.50
CA SER A 203 -14.53 -15.78 5.56
C SER A 203 -13.54 -15.08 4.61
N LEU A 204 -12.23 -15.22 4.83
CA LEU A 204 -11.22 -14.57 4.02
C LEU A 204 -11.15 -15.19 2.62
N LYS A 205 -10.80 -14.36 1.63
CA LYS A 205 -10.48 -14.87 0.28
C LYS A 205 -9.29 -15.81 0.38
N ALA A 206 -9.42 -17.04 -0.13
CA ALA A 206 -8.38 -18.07 -0.06
C ALA A 206 -7.03 -17.64 -0.67
N THR A 207 -7.04 -16.73 -1.65
CA THR A 207 -5.81 -16.21 -2.27
C THR A 207 -5.24 -14.95 -1.61
N SER A 208 -5.88 -14.46 -0.55
CA SER A 208 -5.39 -13.30 0.20
C SER A 208 -4.08 -13.64 0.93
N VAL A 209 -3.25 -12.61 1.16
CA VAL A 209 -2.02 -12.75 1.95
C VAL A 209 -2.38 -13.22 3.36
N GLU A 210 -3.43 -12.67 3.95
CA GLU A 210 -3.87 -13.03 5.30
C GLU A 210 -4.30 -14.49 5.40
N SER A 211 -5.01 -15.04 4.40
CA SER A 211 -5.37 -16.46 4.38
C SER A 211 -4.12 -17.35 4.35
N ARG A 212 -3.06 -16.97 3.61
CA ARG A 212 -1.80 -17.73 3.60
C ARG A 212 -1.07 -17.66 4.93
N VAL A 213 -1.03 -16.49 5.55
CA VAL A 213 -0.49 -16.32 6.92
C VAL A 213 -1.29 -17.16 7.91
N GLY A 214 -2.63 -17.19 7.78
CA GLY A 214 -3.50 -18.04 8.59
C GLY A 214 -3.13 -19.52 8.49
N SER A 215 -3.00 -20.05 7.27
CA SER A 215 -2.59 -21.45 7.06
C SER A 215 -1.18 -21.74 7.58
N MET A 216 -0.26 -20.78 7.49
CA MET A 216 1.08 -20.90 8.08
C MET A 216 1.00 -21.03 9.60
N VAL A 217 0.18 -20.22 10.27
CA VAL A 217 -0.05 -20.32 11.72
C VAL A 217 -0.70 -21.66 12.07
N ASP A 218 -1.68 -22.13 11.28
CA ASP A 218 -2.33 -23.42 11.54
C ASP A 218 -1.33 -24.59 11.50
N GLY A 219 -0.43 -24.60 10.50
CA GLY A 219 0.65 -25.58 10.41
C GLY A 219 1.64 -25.48 11.59
N LEU A 220 2.05 -24.26 11.91
CA LEU A 220 2.96 -23.97 13.01
C LEU A 220 2.39 -24.40 14.38
N LEU A 221 1.10 -24.19 14.62
CA LEU A 221 0.45 -24.63 15.85
C LEU A 221 0.47 -26.14 15.98
N LYS A 222 0.20 -26.86 14.88
CA LYS A 222 0.30 -28.32 14.84
C LYS A 222 1.73 -28.79 15.16
N GLU A 223 2.74 -28.18 14.54
CA GLU A 223 4.15 -28.52 14.80
C GLU A 223 4.55 -28.24 16.26
N LEU A 224 4.09 -27.12 16.83
CA LEU A 224 4.34 -26.79 18.24
C LEU A 224 3.64 -27.76 19.22
N ASP A 225 2.49 -28.33 18.84
CA ASP A 225 1.78 -29.30 19.66
C ASP A 225 2.39 -30.71 19.56
N GLU A 226 2.99 -31.05 18.42
CA GLU A 226 3.67 -32.33 18.18
C GLU A 226 5.14 -32.35 18.68
N ALA A 227 5.73 -31.17 18.88
CA ALA A 227 7.12 -31.03 19.31
C ALA A 227 7.31 -31.45 20.77
N ASP A 228 8.05 -32.54 20.98
CA ASP A 228 8.50 -33.01 22.30
C ASP A 228 9.81 -32.30 22.71
N THR A 229 9.81 -30.96 22.69
CA THR A 229 10.96 -30.14 23.08
C THR A 229 10.54 -28.81 23.71
N ASP A 230 11.28 -28.40 24.74
CA ASP A 230 11.15 -27.07 25.36
C ASP A 230 11.73 -25.95 24.47
N GLU A 231 12.55 -26.32 23.47
CA GLU A 231 13.21 -25.40 22.53
C GLU A 231 12.27 -24.98 21.39
N TRP A 232 11.21 -24.25 21.73
CA TRP A 232 10.21 -23.78 20.76
C TRP A 232 10.81 -22.98 19.58
N TRP A 233 11.97 -22.34 19.74
CA TRP A 233 12.65 -21.55 18.68
C TRP A 233 13.32 -22.40 17.59
N VAL A 234 13.35 -23.73 17.70
CA VAL A 234 13.73 -24.64 16.60
C VAL A 234 12.54 -25.37 15.98
N VAL A 235 11.33 -25.20 16.54
CA VAL A 235 10.15 -25.87 16.03
C VAL A 235 9.66 -25.21 14.74
N GLY A 236 9.38 -26.07 13.76
CA GLY A 236 8.86 -25.72 12.45
C GLY A 236 9.93 -25.27 11.47
N THR A 237 9.67 -25.55 10.18
CA THR A 237 10.55 -25.10 9.11
C THR A 237 9.97 -23.82 8.50
N PRO A 238 10.69 -22.68 8.54
CA PRO A 238 10.23 -21.48 7.86
C PRO A 238 10.05 -21.80 6.38
N PRO A 239 8.95 -21.37 5.74
CA PRO A 239 8.72 -21.67 4.35
C PRO A 239 9.81 -21.00 3.51
N SER A 240 10.51 -21.81 2.71
CA SER A 240 11.55 -21.35 1.79
C SER A 240 10.87 -20.68 0.60
N ASP A 241 11.27 -19.44 0.29
CA ASP A 241 10.78 -18.70 -0.89
C ASP A 241 11.07 -19.40 -2.22
#